data_AF-A0A6B3IH06-F1
#
_entry.id   AF-A0A6B3IH06-F1
#
_cell.length_a   1.000
_cell.length_b   1.000
_cell.length_c   1.000
_cell.angle_alpha   90.00
_cell.angle_beta   90.00
_cell.angle_gamma   90.00
#
_symmetry.space_group_name_H-M   'P 1'
#
loop_
_entity.id
_entity.type
_entity.pdbx_description
1 polymer ?
#
loop_
_entity_poly.entity_id
_entity_poly.type
_entity_poly.pdbx_seq_one_letter_code
_entity_poly.pdbx_strand_id
1 'polypeptide(L)' 'MGGRSAAPGSHNLVAVLDGGTVGMAASLPGTGTYDEPRSVWIGPLARGGA' A
#
# COMPACT_ATOMS: atom_id res chain seq x y z
N MET A 1 18.63 -5.57 -14.31
CA MET A 1 18.20 -4.88 -13.08
C MET A 1 17.13 -3.85 -13.48
N GLY A 2 15.85 -4.26 -13.52
CA GLY A 2 14.75 -3.35 -13.85
C GLY A 2 14.18 -2.79 -12.56
N GLY A 3 14.39 -1.50 -12.29
CA GLY A 3 13.72 -0.83 -11.18
C GLY A 3 12.21 -0.78 -11.46
N ARG A 4 11.38 -1.02 -10.44
CA ARG A 4 9.94 -0.82 -10.56
C ARG A 4 9.70 0.69 -10.55
N SER A 5 9.63 1.32 -11.73
CA SER A 5 9.24 2.73 -11.81
C SER A 5 7.86 2.89 -11.20
N ALA A 6 7.77 3.67 -10.12
CA ALA A 6 6.49 4.13 -9.61
C ALA A 6 5.80 4.91 -10.73
N ALA A 7 4.53 4.59 -11.00
CA ALA A 7 3.76 5.36 -11.96
C ALA A 7 3.61 6.79 -11.42
N PRO A 8 3.77 7.85 -12.23
CA PRO A 8 3.52 9.21 -11.78
C PRO A 8 2.13 9.31 -11.14
N GLY A 9 2.05 9.96 -9.98
CA GLY A 9 0.81 10.09 -9.21
C GLY A 9 0.40 8.87 -8.39
N SER A 10 1.18 7.77 -8.40
CA SER A 10 0.92 6.65 -7.48
C SER A 10 1.20 7.02 -6.03
N HIS A 11 0.36 6.50 -5.12
CA HIS A 11 0.54 6.67 -3.69
C HIS A 11 0.87 5.33 -3.03
N ASN A 12 1.69 5.40 -2.00
CA ASN A 12 2.01 4.28 -1.13
C ASN A 12 1.72 4.68 0.31
N LEU A 13 0.89 3.90 0.98
CA LEU A 13 0.61 4.05 2.41
C LEU A 13 1.24 2.88 3.15
N VAL A 14 1.95 3.18 4.24
CA VAL A 14 2.58 2.18 5.11
C VAL A 14 1.85 2.17 6.44
N ALA A 15 1.42 0.99 6.87
CA ALA A 15 0.85 0.79 8.19
C ALA A 15 1.96 0.42 9.18
N VAL A 16 2.02 1.13 10.30
CA VAL A 16 3.04 0.96 11.35
C VAL A 16 2.35 0.66 12.67
N LEU A 17 2.84 -0.36 13.39
CA LEU A 17 2.40 -0.75 14.73
C LEU A 17 3.65 -0.89 15.60
N ASP A 18 3.66 -0.24 16.76
CA ASP A 18 4.80 -0.23 17.70
C ASP A 18 6.15 0.12 17.03
N GLY A 19 6.10 1.02 16.04
CA GLY A 19 7.27 1.44 15.26
C GLY A 19 7.71 0.44 14.17
N GLY A 20 7.07 -0.73 14.06
CA GLY A 20 7.33 -1.73 13.02
C GLY A 20 6.32 -1.66 11.87
N THR A 21 6.79 -1.87 10.64
CA THR A 21 5.91 -1.97 9.45
C THR A 21 5.11 -3.26 9.49
N VAL A 22 3.79 -3.14 9.47
CA VAL A 22 2.85 -4.29 9.53
C VAL A 22 1.90 -4.38 8.33
N GLY A 23 1.92 -3.40 7.43
CA GLY A 23 1.09 -3.42 6.24
C GLY A 23 1.50 -2.37 5.22
N MET A 24 0.98 -2.52 4.00
CA MET A 24 1.15 -1.55 2.93
C MET A 24 -0.08 -1.57 2.00
N ALA A 25 -0.48 -0.40 1.53
CA ALA A 25 -1.38 -0.25 0.40
C ALA A 25 -0.72 0.61 -0.68
N ALA A 26 -0.85 0.19 -1.94
CA ALA A 26 -0.41 0.96 -3.09
C ALA A 26 -1.60 1.23 -4.00
N SER A 27 -1.67 2.45 -4.52
CA SER A 27 -2.68 2.89 -5.46
C SER A 27 -2.07 3.41 -6.77
N LEU A 28 -2.91 3.50 -7.79
CA LEU A 28 -2.66 4.27 -8.99
C LEU A 28 -3.69 5.41 -9.07
N PRO A 29 -3.36 6.53 -9.75
CA PRO A 29 -4.37 7.52 -10.11
C PRO A 29 -5.52 6.85 -10.86
N GLY A 30 -6.74 7.02 -10.36
CA GLY A 30 -7.94 6.60 -11.08
C GLY A 30 -8.32 7.59 -12.17
N THR A 31 -9.37 7.26 -12.93
CA THR A 31 -9.91 8.13 -13.99
C THR A 31 -10.85 9.23 -13.47
N GLY A 32 -11.02 9.35 -12.14
CA GLY A 32 -11.93 10.30 -11.49
C GLY A 32 -11.38 10.86 -10.19
N THR A 33 -12.24 11.11 -9.22
CA THR A 33 -11.89 11.78 -7.95
C THR A 33 -11.10 10.89 -6.97
N TYR A 34 -11.02 9.59 -7.24
CA TYR A 34 -10.42 8.62 -6.34
C TYR A 34 -9.32 7.83 -7.03
N ASP A 35 -8.30 7.51 -6.25
CA ASP A 35 -7.27 6.56 -6.61
C ASP A 35 -7.81 5.13 -6.63
N GLU A 36 -7.28 4.32 -7.55
CA GLU A 36 -7.59 2.90 -7.65
C GLU A 36 -6.61 2.06 -6.82
N PRO A 37 -7.09 1.23 -5.88
CA PRO A 37 -6.23 0.30 -5.14
C PRO A 37 -5.60 -0.73 -6.08
N ARG A 38 -4.28 -0.87 -6.02
CA ARG A 38 -3.53 -1.80 -6.88
C ARG A 38 -3.09 -3.04 -6.13
N SER A 39 -2.63 -2.86 -4.90
CA SER A 39 -2.16 -3.97 -4.08
C SER A 39 -2.24 -3.60 -2.61
N VAL A 40 -2.61 -4.59 -1.80
CA VAL A 40 -2.60 -4.49 -0.34
C VAL A 40 -1.85 -5.69 0.20
N TRP A 41 -0.94 -5.44 1.13
CA TRP A 41 -0.32 -6.46 1.94
C TRP A 41 -0.62 -6.19 3.41
N ILE A 42 -1.02 -7.24 4.13
CA ILE A 42 -1.29 -7.19 5.56
C ILE A 42 -0.45 -8.27 6.23
N GLY A 43 0.49 -7.83 7.08
CA GLY A 43 1.31 -8.68 7.90
C GLY A 43 0.47 -9.41 8.97
N PRO A 44 0.88 -10.62 9.41
CA PRO A 44 0.10 -11.40 10.36
C PRO A 44 -0.26 -10.67 11.65
N LEU A 45 0.64 -9.84 12.18
CA LEU A 45 0.44 -9.06 13.42
C LEU A 45 -0.66 -7.99 13.30
N ALA A 46 -1.00 -7.56 12.08
CA ALA A 46 -2.06 -6.59 11.81
C ALA A 46 -3.38 -7.24 11.38
N ARG A 47 -3.40 -8.58 11.23
CA ARG A 47 -4.66 -9.29 11.01
C ARG A 47 -5.36 -9.38 12.36
N GLY A 48 -6.67 -9.13 12.38
CA GLY A 48 -7.46 -9.37 13.59
C GLY A 48 -7.23 -10.79 14.10
N GLY A 49 -7.02 -10.93 15.41
CA GLY A 49 -7.04 -12.23 16.08
C GLY A 49 -8.47 -12.78 16.15
N ALA A 50 -8.60 -14.10 16.17
CA ALA A 50 -9.84 -14.78 16.54
C ALA A 50 -10.14 -14.59 18.03
#